data_AF-A0A3L7NBC2-F1
#
_entry.id   AF-A0A3L7NBC2-F1
#
_cell.length_a   1.000
_cell.length_b   1.000
_cell.length_c   1.000
_cell.angle_alpha   90.00
_cell.angle_beta   90.00
_cell.angle_gamma   90.00
#
_symmetry.space_group_name_H-M   'P 1'
#
loop_
_entity.id
_entity.type
_entity.pdbx_description
1 polymer ?
#
loop_
_entity_poly.entity_id
_entity_poly.type
_entity_poly.pdbx_seq_one_letter_code
_entity_poly.pdbx_strand_id
1 'polypeptide(L)'
;MFELLAPVFAVAGGLLAGVPLVLHMFRRSPALRMPFSVVRFLIPTLPTTTKRASIEHWPLMLLRILALALIGLAFARPFQRLTIARAAESGSADRIAVLIDASASMRRDGIRDSVLKEIDNVVASVNDEGTLSISVFSESTRSLLTAAEWRQTEPASRDALVTRVREAYDADWLSTQTATAMLATADEVAREEGAAGPDGERRVVLITDFQEGSQLDGLRAGTWPDSVKLDLRIVSPTESGNAGISLMEESRTGKLRVRVSNSGDAAVTKLQLSPFDSQGAPVGDAITIDVGGGQRRTIS
;
A
#
# COMPACT_ATOMS: atom_id res chain seq x y z
N MET A 1 -9.14 1.86 -13.81
CA MET A 1 -10.02 0.75 -13.40
C MET A 1 -10.00 0.72 -11.88
N PHE A 2 -11.15 0.72 -11.19
CA PHE A 2 -11.17 0.62 -9.73
C PHE A 2 -10.88 -0.83 -9.34
N GLU A 3 -9.81 -1.04 -8.58
CA GLU A 3 -9.52 -2.34 -7.99
C GLU A 3 -9.92 -2.33 -6.50
N LEU A 4 -10.43 -3.46 -6.03
CA LEU A 4 -10.90 -3.62 -4.66
C LEU A 4 -9.92 -4.53 -3.94
N LEU A 5 -9.30 -4.02 -2.87
CA LEU A 5 -8.33 -4.78 -2.09
C LEU A 5 -8.98 -5.96 -1.33
N ALA A 6 -10.27 -5.83 -1.01
CA ALA A 6 -11.04 -6.85 -0.35
C ALA A 6 -12.49 -6.92 -0.89
N PRO A 7 -12.73 -7.64 -2.01
CA PRO A 7 -14.03 -7.66 -2.69
C PRO A 7 -15.14 -8.26 -1.82
N VAL A 8 -14.80 -9.12 -0.85
CA VAL A 8 -15.74 -9.75 0.08
C VAL A 8 -16.48 -8.72 0.94
N PHE A 9 -15.80 -7.65 1.40
CA PHE A 9 -16.44 -6.61 2.22
C PHE A 9 -17.40 -5.73 1.39
N ALA A 10 -17.11 -5.53 0.10
CA ALA A 10 -18.04 -4.83 -0.79
C ALA A 10 -19.34 -5.63 -0.98
N VAL A 11 -19.23 -6.95 -1.19
CA VAL A 11 -20.39 -7.85 -1.30
C VAL A 11 -21.17 -7.91 0.03
N ALA A 12 -20.47 -8.04 1.16
CA ALA A 12 -21.10 -8.06 2.48
C ALA A 12 -21.81 -6.74 2.81
N GLY A 13 -21.20 -5.60 2.47
CA GLY A 13 -21.82 -4.28 2.60
C GLY A 13 -23.09 -4.14 1.76
N GLY A 14 -23.07 -4.65 0.52
CA GLY A 14 -24.25 -4.70 -0.35
C GLY A 14 -25.39 -5.54 0.24
N LEU A 15 -25.08 -6.73 0.77
CA LEU A 15 -26.07 -7.60 1.42
C LEU A 15 -26.69 -6.93 2.66
N LEU A 16 -25.87 -6.28 3.50
CA LEU A 16 -26.34 -5.56 4.68
C LEU A 16 -27.20 -4.34 4.32
N ALA A 17 -26.89 -3.65 3.22
CA ALA A 17 -27.70 -2.54 2.73
C ALA A 17 -29.12 -2.96 2.32
N GLY A 18 -29.34 -4.24 2.00
CA GLY A 18 -30.68 -4.81 1.73
C GLY A 18 -31.52 -5.07 2.98
N VAL A 19 -30.92 -5.17 4.17
CA VAL A 19 -31.62 -5.51 5.42
C VAL A 19 -32.72 -4.50 5.79
N PRO A 20 -32.49 -3.18 5.76
CA PRO A 20 -33.55 -2.20 6.03
C PRO A 20 -34.73 -2.29 5.05
N LEU A 21 -34.45 -2.60 3.78
CA LEU A 21 -35.46 -2.76 2.73
C LEU A 21 -36.36 -3.97 3.03
N VAL A 22 -35.75 -5.11 3.37
CA VAL A 22 -36.45 -6.36 3.71
C VAL A 22 -37.26 -6.19 4.99
N LEU A 23 -36.67 -5.61 6.05
CA LEU A 23 -37.38 -5.36 7.31
C LEU A 23 -38.56 -4.40 7.12
N HIS A 24 -38.44 -3.41 6.25
CA HIS A 24 -39.56 -2.52 5.93
C HIS A 24 -40.71 -3.28 5.26
N MET A 25 -40.42 -4.15 4.29
CA MET A 25 -41.43 -4.97 3.62
C MET A 25 -42.15 -5.93 4.58
N PHE A 26 -41.47 -6.41 5.63
CA PHE A 26 -42.07 -7.26 6.66
C PHE A 26 -42.85 -6.51 7.74
N ARG A 27 -42.77 -5.18 7.83
CA ARG A 27 -43.57 -4.39 8.79
C ARG A 27 -45.02 -4.34 8.34
N ARG A 28 -45.81 -5.32 8.77
CA ARG A 28 -47.27 -5.19 8.86
C ARG A 28 -47.57 -4.45 10.16
N SER A 29 -48.01 -3.20 10.08
CA SER A 29 -48.54 -2.51 11.26
C SER A 29 -49.81 -3.26 11.72
N PRO A 30 -49.83 -3.88 12.91
CA PRO A 30 -51.07 -4.44 13.44
C PRO A 30 -52.04 -3.27 13.65
N ALA A 31 -53.22 -3.33 13.03
CA ALA A 31 -54.25 -2.34 13.27
C ALA A 31 -54.62 -2.39 14.77
N LEU A 32 -54.30 -1.33 15.49
CA LEU A 32 -54.59 -1.21 16.92
C LEU A 32 -56.13 -1.18 17.06
N ARG A 33 -56.72 -2.29 17.50
CA ARG A 33 -58.17 -2.36 17.77
C ARG A 33 -58.44 -1.64 19.09
N MET A 34 -58.95 -0.41 19.00
CA MET A 34 -59.41 0.33 20.17
C MET A 34 -60.91 0.03 20.40
N PRO A 35 -61.31 -0.57 21.53
CA PRO A 35 -62.71 -0.82 21.81
C PRO A 35 -63.40 0.51 22.15
N PHE A 36 -64.04 1.14 21.17
CA PHE A 36 -64.92 2.28 21.40
C PHE A 36 -66.30 1.77 21.82
N SER A 37 -66.70 2.06 23.07
CA SER A 37 -67.91 1.51 23.71
C SER A 37 -69.22 1.82 22.96
N VAL A 38 -69.29 3.00 22.32
CA VAL A 38 -70.49 3.49 21.63
C VAL A 38 -70.78 2.71 20.32
N VAL A 39 -69.76 2.06 19.75
CA VAL A 39 -69.85 1.38 18.45
C VAL A 39 -70.51 0.00 18.55
N ARG A 40 -70.72 -0.53 19.76
CA ARG A 40 -71.44 -1.80 19.98
C ARG A 40 -72.90 -1.75 19.51
N PHE A 41 -73.50 -0.57 19.41
CA PHE A 41 -74.89 -0.38 18.98
C PHE A 41 -75.06 -0.10 17.48
N LEU A 42 -73.96 -0.02 16.72
CA LEU A 42 -73.99 0.20 15.28
C LEU A 42 -74.01 -1.14 14.53
N ILE A 43 -74.77 -1.19 13.43
CA ILE A 43 -74.87 -2.38 12.57
C ILE A 43 -73.49 -2.61 11.92
N PRO A 44 -72.92 -3.82 12.01
CA PRO A 44 -71.61 -4.10 11.44
C PRO A 44 -71.65 -3.94 9.91
N THR A 45 -70.79 -3.06 9.38
CA THR A 45 -70.53 -2.94 7.93
C THR A 45 -69.37 -3.86 7.54
N LEU A 46 -69.40 -4.44 6.33
CA LEU A 46 -68.37 -5.37 5.88
C LEU A 46 -66.99 -4.71 5.91
N PRO A 47 -65.96 -5.39 6.44
CA PRO A 47 -64.62 -4.85 6.52
C PRO A 47 -64.05 -4.65 5.11
N THR A 48 -63.97 -3.40 4.65
CA THR A 48 -63.18 -3.08 3.46
C THR A 48 -61.71 -3.22 3.81
N THR A 49 -60.98 -4.00 3.01
CA THR A 49 -59.51 -4.09 3.08
C THR A 49 -58.91 -2.68 2.99
N THR A 50 -58.43 -2.16 4.12
CA THR A 50 -57.61 -0.95 4.13
C THR A 50 -56.23 -1.30 3.55
N LYS A 51 -55.76 -0.38 2.71
CA LYS A 51 -54.66 -0.55 1.77
C LYS A 51 -53.32 -0.87 2.44
N ARG A 52 -52.47 -1.59 1.68
CA ARG A 52 -51.08 -1.96 1.96
C ARG A 52 -50.27 -0.83 2.59
N ALA A 53 -49.25 -1.23 3.37
CA ALA A 53 -48.20 -0.36 3.90
C ALA A 53 -47.70 0.60 2.81
N SER A 54 -48.00 1.89 2.98
CA SER A 54 -47.43 2.95 2.15
C SER A 54 -46.04 3.27 2.69
N ILE A 55 -45.08 3.48 1.80
CA ILE A 55 -43.71 3.83 2.17
C ILE A 55 -43.70 5.29 2.62
N GLU A 56 -44.07 5.54 3.86
CA GLU A 56 -43.87 6.83 4.50
C GLU A 56 -42.35 6.98 4.78
N HIS A 57 -41.74 7.98 4.15
CA HIS A 57 -40.31 8.34 4.27
C HIS A 57 -39.29 7.57 3.40
N TRP A 58 -39.56 7.42 2.10
CA TRP A 58 -38.55 6.95 1.11
C TRP A 58 -37.17 7.63 1.19
N PRO A 59 -37.03 8.97 1.38
CA PRO A 59 -35.71 9.59 1.51
C PRO A 59 -34.92 9.11 2.74
N LEU A 60 -35.60 8.81 3.85
CA LEU A 60 -34.94 8.32 5.08
C LEU A 60 -34.45 6.87 4.91
N MET A 61 -35.22 6.07 4.16
CA MET A 61 -34.83 4.71 3.80
C MET A 61 -33.62 4.72 2.86
N LEU A 62 -33.63 5.58 1.84
CA LEU A 62 -32.50 5.74 0.92
C LEU A 62 -31.23 6.13 1.67
N LEU A 63 -31.30 7.07 2.62
CA LEU A 63 -30.15 7.48 3.42
C LEU A 63 -29.56 6.33 4.25
N ARG A 64 -30.40 5.46 4.82
CA ARG A 64 -29.94 4.27 5.57
C ARG A 64 -29.23 3.26 4.68
N ILE A 65 -29.78 3.00 3.50
CA ILE A 65 -29.17 2.10 2.51
C ILE A 65 -27.82 2.68 2.06
N LEU A 66 -27.79 3.98 1.75
CA LEU A 66 -26.58 4.68 1.33
C LEU A 66 -25.51 4.67 2.42
N ALA A 67 -25.87 4.92 3.68
CA ALA A 67 -24.93 4.88 4.79
C ALA A 67 -24.29 3.49 4.96
N LEU A 68 -25.08 2.41 4.89
CA LEU A 68 -24.56 1.04 4.98
C LEU A 68 -23.69 0.67 3.76
N ALA A 69 -24.09 1.10 2.56
CA ALA A 69 -23.30 0.90 1.35
C ALA A 69 -21.96 1.65 1.41
N LEU A 70 -21.94 2.90 1.90
CA LEU A 70 -20.73 3.69 2.09
C LEU A 70 -19.81 3.09 3.15
N ILE A 71 -20.35 2.52 4.23
CA ILE A 71 -19.55 1.78 5.22
C ILE A 71 -18.91 0.55 4.56
N GLY A 72 -19.67 -0.24 3.82
CA GLY A 72 -19.12 -1.37 3.06
C GLY A 72 -18.03 -0.96 2.09
N LEU A 73 -18.23 0.15 1.38
CA LEU A 73 -17.25 0.72 0.45
C LEU A 73 -16.00 1.24 1.17
N ALA A 74 -16.15 1.88 2.33
CA ALA A 74 -15.02 2.34 3.13
C ALA A 74 -14.14 1.18 3.60
N PHE A 75 -14.74 0.05 4.00
CA PHE A 75 -14.00 -1.17 4.34
C PHE A 75 -13.41 -1.88 3.12
N ALA A 76 -14.06 -1.78 1.95
CA ALA A 76 -13.52 -2.35 0.71
C ALA A 76 -12.29 -1.59 0.18
N ARG A 77 -11.99 -0.39 0.72
CA ARG A 77 -10.86 0.49 0.36
C ARG A 77 -10.66 0.56 -1.17
N PRO A 78 -11.61 1.13 -1.93
CA PRO A 78 -11.43 1.31 -3.36
C PRO A 78 -10.23 2.23 -3.58
N PHE A 79 -9.19 1.72 -4.23
CA PHE A 79 -8.06 2.53 -4.66
C PHE A 79 -8.13 2.69 -6.17
N GLN A 80 -7.84 3.90 -6.64
CA GLN A 80 -7.60 4.14 -8.05
C GLN A 80 -6.12 3.88 -8.29
N ARG A 81 -5.80 2.90 -9.14
CA ARG A 81 -4.50 2.92 -9.82
C ARG A 81 -4.53 4.15 -10.72
N LEU A 82 -3.89 5.24 -10.30
CA LEU A 82 -3.47 6.29 -11.23
C LEU A 82 -2.38 5.66 -12.08
N THR A 83 -2.79 4.95 -13.14
CA THR A 83 -1.91 4.80 -14.30
C THR A 83 -1.70 6.21 -14.80
N ILE A 84 -0.54 6.79 -14.51
CA ILE A 84 -0.12 8.05 -15.11
C ILE A 84 -0.16 7.79 -16.61
N ALA A 85 -1.18 8.35 -17.28
CA ALA A 85 -1.22 8.37 -18.72
C ALA A 85 0.10 9.01 -19.15
N ARG A 86 0.86 8.26 -19.93
CA ARG A 86 2.13 8.66 -20.53
C ARG A 86 1.90 10.04 -21.16
N ALA A 87 2.41 11.10 -20.52
CA ALA A 87 2.58 12.40 -21.16
C ALA A 87 3.76 12.28 -22.14
N ALA A 88 3.66 11.37 -23.10
CA ALA A 88 4.54 11.39 -24.26
C ALA A 88 3.94 12.43 -25.20
N GLU A 89 4.22 13.71 -24.93
CA GLU A 89 4.09 14.80 -25.93
C GLU A 89 4.53 16.19 -25.44
N SER A 90 4.99 16.37 -24.19
CA SER A 90 5.76 17.58 -23.86
C SER A 90 7.23 17.30 -24.18
N GLY A 91 7.76 17.93 -25.22
CA GLY A 91 9.20 18.04 -25.44
C GLY A 91 9.90 18.90 -24.38
N SER A 92 9.39 18.91 -23.15
CA SER A 92 9.95 19.65 -22.02
C SER A 92 10.98 18.78 -21.30
N ALA A 93 11.99 19.44 -20.75
CA ALA A 93 13.01 18.81 -19.92
C ALA A 93 12.38 18.36 -18.60
N ASP A 94 12.08 17.07 -18.47
CA ASP A 94 11.56 16.48 -17.23
C ASP A 94 12.69 16.20 -16.23
N ARG A 95 12.41 16.38 -14.94
CA ARG A 95 13.31 15.99 -13.85
C ARG A 95 12.80 14.72 -13.18
N ILE A 96 13.51 13.61 -13.36
CA ILE A 96 13.12 12.29 -12.83
C ILE A 96 14.17 11.82 -11.82
N ALA A 97 13.77 11.63 -10.57
CA ALA A 97 14.60 10.99 -9.54
C ALA A 97 14.05 9.59 -9.24
N VAL A 98 14.86 8.57 -9.48
CA VAL A 98 14.53 7.18 -9.14
C VAL A 98 15.09 6.86 -7.77
N LEU A 99 14.24 6.38 -6.89
CA LEU A 99 14.56 5.95 -5.54
C LEU A 99 14.24 4.47 -5.41
N ILE A 100 15.27 3.66 -5.18
CA ILE A 100 15.17 2.19 -5.20
C ILE A 100 15.41 1.65 -3.80
N ASP A 101 14.47 0.83 -3.32
CA ASP A 101 14.62 0.11 -2.06
C ASP A 101 15.73 -0.94 -2.20
N ALA A 102 16.65 -0.91 -1.24
CA ALA A 102 17.78 -1.84 -1.12
C ALA A 102 17.78 -2.51 0.26
N SER A 103 16.62 -2.65 0.90
CA SER A 103 16.49 -3.35 2.18
C SER A 103 16.53 -4.87 2.05
N ALA A 104 16.58 -5.54 3.20
CA ALA A 104 16.63 -7.01 3.28
C ALA A 104 15.50 -7.72 2.51
N SER A 105 14.30 -7.14 2.44
CA SER A 105 13.19 -7.74 1.70
C SER A 105 13.43 -7.80 0.19
N MET A 106 14.23 -6.87 -0.34
CA MET A 106 14.54 -6.75 -1.76
C MET A 106 15.53 -7.81 -2.26
N ARG A 107 16.16 -8.58 -1.36
CA ARG A 107 17.07 -9.69 -1.68
C ARG A 107 16.37 -10.95 -2.14
N ARG A 108 15.04 -11.01 -2.08
CA ARG A 108 14.26 -12.20 -2.45
C ARG A 108 14.32 -12.48 -3.95
N ASP A 109 14.21 -13.76 -4.28
CA ASP A 109 14.32 -14.23 -5.66
C ASP A 109 13.29 -13.59 -6.59
N GLY A 110 13.74 -13.10 -7.74
CA GLY A 110 12.94 -12.41 -8.77
C GLY A 110 12.74 -10.91 -8.55
N ILE A 111 13.01 -10.37 -7.35
CA ILE A 111 12.91 -8.93 -7.11
C ILE A 111 13.98 -8.19 -7.90
N ARG A 112 15.24 -8.64 -7.84
CA ARG A 112 16.36 -7.98 -8.54
C ARG A 112 16.07 -7.79 -10.03
N ASP A 113 15.65 -8.83 -10.72
CA ASP A 113 15.33 -8.77 -12.15
C ASP A 113 14.16 -7.81 -12.43
N SER A 114 13.15 -7.80 -11.55
CA SER A 114 12.03 -6.87 -11.64
C SER A 114 12.45 -5.42 -11.44
N VAL A 115 13.36 -5.14 -10.50
CA VAL A 115 13.92 -3.80 -10.26
C VAL A 115 14.74 -3.33 -11.46
N LEU A 116 15.61 -4.19 -12.00
CA LEU A 116 16.41 -3.86 -13.19
C LEU A 116 15.52 -3.55 -14.40
N LYS A 117 14.44 -4.33 -14.58
CA LYS A 117 13.46 -4.07 -15.63
C LYS A 117 12.71 -2.73 -15.42
N GLU A 118 12.37 -2.37 -14.19
CA GLU A 118 11.75 -1.08 -13.91
C GLU A 118 12.72 0.09 -14.11
N ILE A 119 14.00 -0.06 -13.76
CA ILE A 119 15.05 0.92 -14.11
C ILE A 119 15.04 1.17 -15.63
N ASP A 120 15.00 0.11 -16.43
CA ASP A 120 15.01 0.21 -17.89
C ASP A 120 13.77 0.90 -18.44
N ASN A 121 12.60 0.58 -17.87
CA ASN A 121 11.36 1.25 -18.23
C ASN A 121 11.40 2.75 -17.92
N VAL A 122 12.02 3.15 -16.81
CA VAL A 122 12.17 4.56 -16.44
C VAL A 122 13.19 5.25 -17.34
N VAL A 123 14.36 4.64 -17.57
CA VAL A 123 15.38 5.19 -18.47
C VAL A 123 14.82 5.39 -19.88
N ALA A 124 14.06 4.43 -20.41
CA ALA A 124 13.40 4.53 -21.71
C ALA A 124 12.26 5.58 -21.76
N SER A 125 11.84 6.10 -20.61
CA SER A 125 10.86 7.19 -20.51
C SER A 125 11.51 8.58 -20.41
N VAL A 126 12.82 8.65 -20.21
CA VAL A 126 13.56 9.92 -20.13
C VAL A 126 13.78 10.45 -21.55
N ASN A 127 13.31 11.66 -21.82
CA ASN A 127 13.59 12.37 -23.07
C ASN A 127 15.06 12.84 -23.12
N ASP A 128 15.59 13.18 -24.30
CA ASP A 128 16.99 13.60 -24.45
C ASP A 128 17.37 14.82 -23.58
N GLU A 129 16.45 15.79 -23.48
CA GLU A 129 16.55 17.01 -22.65
C GLU A 129 16.22 16.75 -21.16
N GLY A 130 15.76 15.54 -20.81
CA GLY A 130 15.39 15.17 -19.45
C GLY A 130 16.61 14.91 -18.55
N THR A 131 16.43 15.16 -17.25
CA THR A 131 17.45 14.93 -16.21
C THR A 131 17.07 13.75 -15.33
N LEU A 132 17.95 12.75 -15.25
CA LEU A 132 17.78 11.55 -14.43
C LEU A 132 18.76 11.52 -13.25
N SER A 133 18.28 11.12 -12.08
CA SER A 133 19.13 10.67 -10.97
C SER A 133 18.62 9.34 -10.43
N ILE A 134 19.51 8.47 -9.97
CA ILE A 134 19.16 7.16 -9.39
C ILE A 134 19.87 7.01 -8.05
N SER A 135 19.08 6.79 -7.00
CA SER A 135 19.54 6.57 -5.64
C SER A 135 18.95 5.28 -5.07
N VAL A 136 19.72 4.60 -4.23
CA VAL A 136 19.26 3.46 -3.44
C VAL A 136 19.08 3.86 -1.99
N PHE A 137 18.15 3.24 -1.28
CA PHE A 137 17.96 3.49 0.14
C PHE A 137 17.70 2.21 0.93
N SER A 138 18.22 2.18 2.15
CA SER A 138 17.88 1.23 3.20
C SER A 138 17.67 2.03 4.49
N GLU A 139 18.68 2.13 5.35
CA GLU A 139 18.71 3.05 6.50
C GLU A 139 19.26 4.44 6.13
N SER A 140 20.07 4.50 5.08
CA SER A 140 20.59 5.73 4.51
C SER A 140 20.36 5.73 3.00
N THR A 141 20.42 6.91 2.39
CA THR A 141 20.28 7.07 0.93
C THR A 141 21.67 7.21 0.30
N ARG A 142 21.94 6.43 -0.74
CA ARG A 142 23.20 6.45 -1.50
C ARG A 142 22.89 6.69 -2.97
N SER A 143 23.52 7.71 -3.56
CA SER A 143 23.38 7.99 -4.99
C SER A 143 24.20 7.00 -5.82
N LEU A 144 23.58 6.41 -6.85
CA LEU A 144 24.24 5.61 -7.89
C LEU A 144 24.54 6.45 -9.13
N LEU A 145 23.66 7.40 -9.45
CA LEU A 145 23.76 8.31 -10.57
C LEU A 145 23.20 9.67 -10.16
N THR A 146 24.00 10.73 -10.28
CA THR A 146 23.54 12.09 -9.97
C THR A 146 22.95 12.78 -11.21
N ALA A 147 22.08 13.76 -10.97
CA ALA A 147 21.53 14.62 -12.02
C ALA A 147 22.62 15.40 -12.78
N ALA A 148 23.70 15.77 -12.10
CA ALA A 148 24.83 16.46 -12.71
C ALA A 148 25.61 15.54 -13.66
N GLU A 149 25.91 14.31 -13.23
CA GLU A 149 26.55 13.29 -14.07
C GLU A 149 25.73 12.98 -15.34
N TRP A 150 24.41 12.87 -15.21
CA TRP A 150 23.52 12.64 -16.34
C TRP A 150 23.54 13.78 -17.36
N ARG A 151 23.48 15.03 -16.89
CA ARG A 151 23.51 16.23 -17.74
C ARG A 151 24.84 16.43 -18.46
N GLN A 152 25.95 16.07 -17.81
CA GLN A 152 27.30 16.21 -18.38
C GLN A 152 27.64 15.09 -19.38
N THR A 153 26.84 14.02 -19.41
CA THR A 153 27.09 12.87 -20.29
C THR A 153 26.26 12.97 -21.56
N GLU A 154 26.92 12.86 -22.71
CA GLU A 154 26.27 12.86 -24.03
C GLU A 154 25.24 11.72 -24.15
N PRO A 155 24.09 11.93 -24.83
CA PRO A 155 23.03 10.93 -24.93
C PRO A 155 23.51 9.54 -25.39
N ALA A 156 24.42 9.48 -26.35
CA ALA A 156 24.99 8.23 -26.87
C ALA A 156 25.80 7.43 -25.83
N SER A 157 26.33 8.09 -24.79
CA SER A 157 27.15 7.48 -23.74
C SER A 157 26.36 7.16 -22.46
N ARG A 158 25.07 7.54 -22.40
CA ARG A 158 24.24 7.32 -21.19
C ARG A 158 23.98 5.84 -20.90
N ASP A 159 24.04 4.97 -21.90
CA ASP A 159 23.91 3.51 -21.72
C ASP A 159 25.00 2.93 -20.79
N ALA A 160 26.22 3.47 -20.84
CA ALA A 160 27.30 3.07 -19.95
C ALA A 160 27.04 3.47 -18.49
N LEU A 161 26.39 4.62 -18.25
CA LEU A 161 25.96 5.02 -16.91
C LEU A 161 24.90 4.09 -16.36
N VAL A 162 23.93 3.71 -17.20
CA VAL A 162 22.85 2.79 -16.81
C VAL A 162 23.43 1.41 -16.50
N THR A 163 24.37 0.92 -17.32
CA THR A 163 25.09 -0.34 -17.06
C THR A 163 25.81 -0.31 -15.70
N ARG A 164 26.53 0.77 -15.40
CA ARG A 164 27.18 0.97 -14.08
C ARG A 164 26.17 0.95 -12.93
N VAL A 165 25.01 1.56 -13.09
CA VAL A 165 23.94 1.55 -12.07
C VAL A 165 23.43 0.13 -11.84
N ARG A 166 23.23 -0.67 -12.90
CA ARG A 166 22.77 -2.06 -12.79
C ARG A 166 23.78 -2.94 -12.05
N GLU A 167 25.06 -2.76 -12.33
CA GLU A 167 26.15 -3.48 -11.65
C GLU A 167 26.32 -3.05 -10.19
N ALA A 168 26.10 -1.77 -9.90
CA ALA A 168 26.23 -1.20 -8.56
C ALA A 168 25.00 -1.40 -7.66
N TYR A 169 23.86 -1.83 -8.23
CA TYR A 169 22.66 -2.16 -7.47
C TYR A 169 22.81 -3.52 -6.78
N ASP A 170 22.84 -3.48 -5.46
CA ASP A 170 22.73 -4.63 -4.58
C ASP A 170 21.86 -4.27 -3.38
N ALA A 171 21.11 -5.25 -2.88
CA ALA A 171 20.24 -5.07 -1.73
C ALA A 171 20.97 -5.48 -0.44
N ASP A 172 20.89 -4.64 0.58
CA ASP A 172 21.51 -4.84 1.89
C ASP A 172 20.68 -5.77 2.78
N TRP A 173 21.22 -6.14 3.94
CA TRP A 173 20.50 -6.84 5.01
C TRP A 173 19.86 -5.90 6.05
N LEU A 174 19.79 -4.61 5.72
CA LEU A 174 19.34 -3.56 6.62
C LEU A 174 17.83 -3.33 6.55
N SER A 175 17.33 -2.56 7.53
CA SER A 175 15.95 -2.09 7.57
C SER A 175 15.69 -0.99 6.53
N THR A 176 14.41 -0.65 6.34
CA THR A 176 13.97 0.37 5.37
C THR A 176 13.48 1.63 6.07
N GLN A 177 13.97 2.80 5.66
CA GLN A 177 13.46 4.12 6.06
C GLN A 177 12.84 4.87 4.88
N THR A 178 11.75 4.32 4.33
CA THR A 178 11.11 4.82 3.10
C THR A 178 10.66 6.27 3.22
N ALA A 179 10.02 6.63 4.33
CA ALA A 179 9.48 7.97 4.53
C ALA A 179 10.57 9.06 4.44
N THR A 180 11.68 8.85 5.14
CA THR A 180 12.81 9.79 5.17
C THR A 180 13.44 9.94 3.79
N ALA A 181 13.71 8.81 3.12
CA ALA A 181 14.31 8.81 1.79
C ALA A 181 13.42 9.48 0.75
N MET A 182 12.10 9.21 0.79
CA MET A 182 11.12 9.83 -0.10
C MET A 182 11.06 11.35 0.08
N LEU A 183 10.91 11.82 1.33
CA LEU A 183 10.81 13.24 1.63
C LEU A 183 12.09 13.99 1.25
N ALA A 184 13.26 13.45 1.62
CA ALA A 184 14.55 14.05 1.27
C ALA A 184 14.75 14.16 -0.25
N THR A 185 14.38 13.11 -0.99
CA THR A 185 14.48 13.09 -2.47
C THR A 185 13.51 14.07 -3.12
N ALA A 186 12.26 14.13 -2.63
CA ALA A 186 11.26 15.07 -3.15
C ALA A 186 11.69 16.52 -2.93
N ASP A 187 12.23 16.81 -1.75
CA ASP A 187 12.80 18.09 -1.39
C ASP A 187 14.00 18.48 -2.26
N GLU A 188 14.91 17.54 -2.53
CA GLU A 188 16.04 17.73 -3.44
C GLU A 188 15.55 18.11 -4.85
N VAL A 189 14.61 17.31 -5.39
CA VAL A 189 14.01 17.53 -6.72
C VAL A 189 13.23 18.85 -6.77
N ALA A 190 12.58 19.25 -5.68
CA ALA A 190 11.85 20.52 -5.58
C ALA A 190 12.78 21.75 -5.53
N ARG A 191 13.98 21.62 -4.94
CA ARG A 191 14.96 22.71 -4.86
C ARG A 191 15.85 22.85 -6.09
N GLU A 192 15.99 21.80 -6.90
CA GLU A 192 16.86 21.85 -8.08
C GLU A 192 16.30 22.82 -9.14
N GLU A 193 16.87 24.03 -9.19
CA GLU A 193 16.53 25.06 -10.17
C GLU A 193 17.12 24.71 -11.55
N GLY A 194 16.33 24.91 -12.62
CA GLY A 194 16.76 24.66 -14.00
C GLY A 194 16.93 23.19 -14.40
N ALA A 195 16.63 22.23 -13.52
CA ALA A 195 16.68 20.80 -13.82
C ALA A 195 15.41 20.29 -14.52
N ALA A 196 14.31 21.04 -14.42
CA ALA A 196 13.13 20.89 -15.25
C ALA A 196 12.91 22.17 -16.07
N GLY A 197 12.47 22.02 -17.31
CA GLY A 197 12.07 23.14 -18.16
C GLY A 197 10.84 23.88 -17.59
N PRO A 198 10.45 25.04 -18.16
CA PRO A 198 9.29 25.81 -17.70
C PRO A 198 7.99 24.99 -17.61
N ASP A 199 7.83 24.04 -18.54
CA ASP A 199 6.72 23.08 -18.63
C ASP A 199 7.17 21.63 -18.31
N GLY A 200 8.35 21.46 -17.71
CA GLY A 200 8.91 20.16 -17.34
C GLY A 200 8.28 19.61 -16.08
N GLU A 201 7.92 18.32 -16.08
CA GLU A 201 7.43 17.68 -14.86
C GLU A 201 8.58 17.29 -13.94
N ARG A 202 8.36 17.45 -12.63
CA ARG A 202 9.24 16.90 -11.60
C ARG A 202 8.62 15.65 -11.03
N ARG A 203 9.36 14.54 -11.04
CA ARG A 203 8.86 13.23 -10.64
C ARG A 203 9.86 12.47 -9.77
N VAL A 204 9.37 11.90 -8.69
CA VAL A 204 10.06 10.88 -7.90
C VAL A 204 9.44 9.52 -8.24
N VAL A 205 10.25 8.61 -8.76
CA VAL A 205 9.85 7.22 -9.03
C VAL A 205 10.37 6.35 -7.89
N LEU A 206 9.47 5.78 -7.11
CA LEU A 206 9.82 4.90 -6.00
C LEU A 206 9.65 3.43 -6.43
N ILE A 207 10.72 2.65 -6.38
CA ILE A 207 10.73 1.21 -6.62
C ILE A 207 10.92 0.47 -5.28
N THR A 208 9.91 -0.25 -4.80
CA THR A 208 9.96 -1.01 -3.52
C THR A 208 8.97 -2.18 -3.53
N ASP A 209 9.13 -3.14 -2.61
CA ASP A 209 8.18 -4.22 -2.39
C ASP A 209 7.10 -3.91 -1.32
N PHE A 210 7.12 -2.70 -0.71
CA PHE A 210 6.14 -2.23 0.29
C PHE A 210 5.81 -3.24 1.40
N GLN A 211 6.82 -3.78 2.06
CA GLN A 211 6.59 -4.59 3.25
C GLN A 211 5.99 -3.78 4.41
N GLU A 212 5.33 -4.49 5.32
CA GLU A 212 4.76 -3.90 6.54
C GLU A 212 5.81 -3.10 7.36
N GLY A 213 7.10 -3.44 7.20
CA GLY A 213 8.23 -2.80 7.86
C GLY A 213 8.77 -1.51 7.23
N SER A 214 8.16 -0.98 6.16
CA SER A 214 8.68 0.17 5.39
C SER A 214 8.72 1.54 6.11
N GLN A 215 8.40 1.61 7.41
CA GLN A 215 8.45 2.82 8.27
C GLN A 215 7.83 4.08 7.64
N LEU A 216 6.56 3.98 7.21
CA LEU A 216 5.85 5.07 6.54
C LEU A 216 5.34 6.17 7.48
N ASP A 217 5.45 5.99 8.80
CA ASP A 217 4.91 6.94 9.79
C ASP A 217 5.54 8.34 9.68
N GLY A 218 6.79 8.43 9.20
CA GLY A 218 7.46 9.71 8.95
C GLY A 218 6.75 10.58 7.90
N LEU A 219 6.01 9.97 6.96
CA LEU A 219 5.23 10.71 5.95
C LEU A 219 4.07 11.51 6.57
N ARG A 220 3.64 11.17 7.79
CA ARG A 220 2.56 11.92 8.47
C ARG A 220 3.03 13.27 8.99
N ALA A 221 4.32 13.41 9.28
CA ALA A 221 4.91 14.63 9.80
C ALA A 221 5.55 15.50 8.70
N GLY A 222 5.99 14.88 7.60
CA GLY A 222 6.56 15.58 6.45
C GLY A 222 5.50 16.23 5.56
N THR A 223 5.88 17.32 4.89
CA THR A 223 5.07 17.94 3.82
C THR A 223 5.65 17.53 2.48
N TRP A 224 4.80 17.03 1.58
CA TRP A 224 5.21 16.71 0.21
C TRP A 224 5.12 17.97 -0.68
N PRO A 225 6.14 18.30 -1.48
CA PRO A 225 6.10 19.45 -2.38
C PRO A 225 5.04 19.30 -3.50
N ASP A 226 4.17 20.30 -3.68
CA ASP A 226 3.10 20.27 -4.70
C ASP A 226 3.62 20.18 -6.14
N SER A 227 4.85 20.64 -6.39
CA SER A 227 5.49 20.64 -7.70
C SER A 227 6.04 19.27 -8.12
N VAL A 228 6.07 18.28 -7.21
CA VAL A 228 6.70 16.98 -7.44
C VAL A 228 5.64 15.88 -7.46
N LYS A 229 5.59 15.12 -8.55
CA LYS A 229 4.72 13.93 -8.67
C LYS A 229 5.41 12.70 -8.11
N LEU A 230 4.65 11.81 -7.47
CA LEU A 230 5.12 10.49 -7.05
C LEU A 230 4.62 9.42 -8.03
N ASP A 231 5.53 8.64 -8.59
CA ASP A 231 5.25 7.41 -9.35
C ASP A 231 5.70 6.20 -8.53
N LEU A 232 4.81 5.24 -8.38
CA LEU A 232 4.99 4.10 -7.49
C LEU A 232 5.13 2.81 -8.30
N ARG A 233 6.28 2.16 -8.20
CA ARG A 233 6.58 0.88 -8.88
C ARG A 233 6.77 -0.21 -7.85
N ILE A 234 5.69 -0.95 -7.62
CA ILE A 234 5.68 -2.06 -6.67
C ILE A 234 6.25 -3.29 -7.36
N VAL A 235 7.34 -3.82 -6.82
CA VAL A 235 7.93 -5.09 -7.28
C VAL A 235 7.46 -6.24 -6.38
N SER A 236 7.38 -7.44 -6.94
CA SER A 236 6.93 -8.62 -6.22
C SER A 236 7.94 -9.75 -6.37
N PRO A 237 8.20 -10.51 -5.30
CA PRO A 237 9.05 -11.69 -5.32
C PRO A 237 8.37 -12.85 -6.04
N THR A 238 9.17 -13.83 -6.47
CA THR A 238 8.70 -15.02 -7.19
C THR A 238 7.85 -15.92 -6.28
N GLU A 239 8.30 -16.12 -5.04
CA GLU A 239 7.59 -16.87 -4.02
C GLU A 239 6.99 -15.91 -3.00
N SER A 240 5.79 -16.22 -2.48
CA SER A 240 5.14 -15.45 -1.42
C SER A 240 5.69 -15.81 -0.03
N GLY A 241 5.58 -14.89 0.92
CA GLY A 241 6.02 -15.11 2.29
C GLY A 241 7.37 -14.46 2.65
N ASN A 242 7.48 -13.96 3.87
CA ASN A 242 8.68 -13.34 4.40
C ASN A 242 8.75 -13.58 5.92
N ALA A 243 9.89 -14.06 6.41
CA ALA A 243 10.13 -14.24 7.83
C ALA A 243 11.16 -13.21 8.32
N GLY A 244 10.77 -12.46 9.34
CA GLY A 244 11.62 -11.46 9.99
C GLY A 244 12.07 -11.92 11.36
N ILE A 245 13.29 -11.55 11.74
CA ILE A 245 13.85 -11.76 13.06
C ILE A 245 14.26 -10.41 13.67
N SER A 246 13.92 -10.18 14.94
CA SER A 246 14.36 -9.01 15.69
C SER A 246 14.81 -9.42 17.08
N LEU A 247 16.00 -8.97 17.48
CA LEU A 247 16.49 -9.15 18.84
C LEU A 247 15.95 -8.06 19.77
N MET A 248 15.63 -8.46 20.98
CA MET A 248 15.17 -7.57 22.04
C MET A 248 15.88 -7.93 23.34
N GLU A 249 16.44 -6.95 24.03
CA GLU A 249 17.01 -7.16 25.35
C GLU A 249 16.02 -6.72 26.43
N GLU A 250 15.73 -7.59 27.39
CA GLU A 250 14.84 -7.25 28.50
C GLU A 250 15.60 -6.41 29.55
N SER A 251 15.29 -5.12 29.64
CA SER A 251 16.03 -4.14 30.47
C SER A 251 16.14 -4.48 31.96
N ARG A 252 15.26 -5.35 32.50
CA ARG A 252 15.27 -5.75 33.91
C ARG A 252 16.12 -6.98 34.21
N THR A 253 16.22 -7.90 33.25
CA THR A 253 16.82 -9.22 33.46
C THR A 253 18.11 -9.41 32.65
N GLY A 254 18.37 -8.54 31.67
CA GLY A 254 19.45 -8.70 30.69
C GLY A 254 19.25 -9.91 29.77
N LYS A 255 18.06 -10.55 29.81
CA LYS A 255 17.79 -11.71 28.96
C LYS A 255 17.53 -11.25 27.53
N LEU A 256 18.27 -11.86 26.61
CA LEU A 256 18.03 -11.74 25.18
C LEU A 256 16.72 -12.47 24.84
N ARG A 257 15.83 -11.80 24.14
CA ARG A 257 14.62 -12.39 23.56
C ARG A 257 14.65 -12.20 22.07
N VAL A 258 14.26 -13.24 21.35
CA VAL A 258 14.17 -13.21 19.90
C VAL A 258 12.71 -13.16 19.52
N ARG A 259 12.34 -12.15 18.74
CA ARG A 259 11.02 -12.07 18.13
C ARG A 259 11.11 -12.49 16.68
N VAL A 260 10.26 -13.44 16.30
CA VAL A 260 10.09 -13.92 14.93
C VAL A 260 8.72 -13.46 14.45
N SER A 261 8.69 -12.87 13.26
CA SER A 261 7.47 -12.43 12.58
C SER A 261 7.35 -13.13 11.24
N ASN A 262 6.13 -13.44 10.84
CA ASN A 262 5.86 -14.01 9.52
C ASN A 262 4.88 -13.11 8.75
N SER A 263 5.11 -12.89 7.46
CA SER A 263 4.26 -12.03 6.64
C SER A 263 2.86 -12.63 6.45
N GLY A 264 1.87 -11.80 6.13
CA GLY A 264 0.48 -12.23 5.99
C GLY A 264 0.24 -13.25 4.87
N ASP A 265 1.06 -13.22 3.83
CA ASP A 265 1.03 -14.08 2.65
C ASP A 265 1.90 -15.35 2.78
N ALA A 266 2.49 -15.59 3.95
CA ALA A 266 3.37 -16.73 4.17
C ALA A 266 2.60 -18.06 4.23
N ALA A 267 2.94 -18.97 3.32
CA ALA A 267 2.42 -20.34 3.30
C ALA A 267 3.11 -21.25 4.32
N VAL A 268 4.38 -20.97 4.65
CA VAL A 268 5.19 -21.73 5.60
C VAL A 268 5.01 -21.15 7.00
N THR A 269 4.54 -21.97 7.95
CA THR A 269 4.35 -21.54 9.35
C THR A 269 5.40 -22.11 10.30
N LYS A 270 5.98 -23.27 9.97
CA LYS A 270 7.04 -23.88 10.76
C LYS A 270 8.39 -23.33 10.34
N LEU A 271 9.00 -22.55 11.23
CA LEU A 271 10.31 -21.94 11.06
C LEU A 271 11.30 -22.58 12.02
N GLN A 272 12.56 -22.65 11.61
CA GLN A 272 13.65 -23.15 12.43
C GLN A 272 14.64 -22.02 12.70
N LEU A 273 14.91 -21.77 13.97
CA LEU A 273 15.85 -20.77 14.44
C LEU A 273 17.13 -21.45 14.93
N SER A 274 18.25 -21.14 14.29
CA SER A 274 19.56 -21.70 14.63
C SER A 274 20.52 -20.58 14.99
N PRO A 275 21.16 -20.60 16.18
CA PRO A 275 22.23 -19.67 16.49
C PRO A 275 23.50 -20.03 15.71
N PHE A 276 24.27 -19.03 15.32
CA PHE A 276 25.58 -19.21 14.68
C PHE A 276 26.62 -18.37 15.41
N ASP A 277 27.87 -18.84 15.48
CA ASP A 277 28.99 -18.06 15.99
C ASP A 277 29.49 -17.03 14.96
N SER A 278 30.49 -16.24 15.33
CA SER A 278 31.10 -15.24 14.45
C SER A 278 31.83 -15.82 13.23
N GLN A 279 32.06 -17.14 13.20
CA GLN A 279 32.65 -17.87 12.07
C GLN A 279 31.59 -18.57 11.21
N GLY A 280 30.31 -18.43 11.56
CA GLY A 280 29.19 -19.05 10.85
C GLY A 280 28.97 -20.53 11.19
N ALA A 281 29.60 -21.06 12.23
CA ALA A 281 29.34 -22.41 12.70
C ALA A 281 28.07 -22.42 13.59
N PRO A 282 27.17 -23.42 13.43
CA PRO A 282 25.96 -23.50 14.25
C PRO A 282 26.31 -23.76 15.72
N VAL A 283 25.68 -23.01 16.62
CA VAL A 283 25.89 -23.10 18.07
C VAL A 283 24.59 -23.55 18.74
N GLY A 284 24.61 -24.72 19.39
CA GLY A 284 23.45 -25.25 20.11
C GLY A 284 22.40 -25.90 19.21
N ASP A 285 21.26 -26.25 19.81
CA ASP A 285 20.16 -26.93 19.12
C ASP A 285 19.23 -25.93 18.41
N ALA A 286 18.76 -26.31 17.23
CA ALA A 286 17.84 -25.51 16.45
C ALA A 286 16.43 -25.51 17.07
N ILE A 287 15.90 -24.32 17.32
CA ILE A 287 14.59 -24.12 17.94
C ILE A 287 13.52 -24.08 16.85
N THR A 288 12.58 -25.02 16.87
CA THR A 288 11.44 -25.01 15.94
C THR A 288 10.32 -24.16 16.52
N ILE A 289 9.79 -23.24 15.71
CA ILE A 289 8.76 -22.27 16.10
C ILE A 289 7.66 -22.30 15.05
N ASP A 290 6.40 -22.36 15.49
CA ASP A 290 5.24 -22.23 14.61
C ASP A 290 4.71 -20.80 14.66
N VAL A 291 4.79 -20.08 13.55
CA VAL A 291 4.33 -18.69 13.40
C VAL A 291 3.47 -18.61 12.14
N GLY A 292 2.15 -18.51 12.32
CA GLY A 292 1.22 -18.35 11.19
C GLY A 292 1.41 -17.02 10.45
N GLY A 293 0.88 -16.92 9.23
CA GLY A 293 0.95 -15.68 8.44
C GLY A 293 0.38 -14.48 9.20
N GLY A 294 1.12 -13.38 9.23
CA GLY A 294 0.77 -12.15 9.95
C GLY A 294 0.95 -12.23 11.48
N GLN A 295 1.43 -13.36 12.01
CA GLN A 295 1.67 -13.51 13.44
C GLN A 295 3.11 -13.15 13.82
N ARG A 296 3.28 -12.83 15.10
CA ARG A 296 4.59 -12.59 15.72
C ARG A 296 4.68 -13.43 16.99
N ARG A 297 5.81 -14.11 17.21
CA ARG A 297 6.11 -14.84 18.44
C ARG A 297 7.43 -14.38 19.02
N THR A 298 7.52 -14.32 20.34
CA THR A 298 8.74 -13.99 21.06
C THR A 298 9.17 -15.19 21.88
N ILE A 299 10.42 -15.59 21.72
CA ILE A 299 11.07 -16.68 22.45
C ILE A 299 12.22 -16.11 23.28
N SER A 300 12.60 -16.80 24.35
CA SER A 300 13.71 -16.45 25.25
C SER A 300 14.75 -17.55 25.26
#